data_AF-A0A661C339-F1
#
_entry.id   AF-A0A661C339-F1
#
_cell.length_a   1.000
_cell.length_b   1.000
_cell.length_c   1.000
_cell.angle_alpha   90.00
_cell.angle_beta   90.00
_cell.angle_gamma   90.00
#
_symmetry.space_group_name_H-M   'P 1'
#
loop_
_entity.id
_entity.type
_entity.pdbx_description
1 polymer ?
#
loop_
_entity_poly.entity_id
_entity_poly.type
_entity_poly.pdbx_seq_one_letter_code
_entity_poly.pdbx_strand_id
1 'polypeptide(L)'
;MKLTNNYIFYPDNNELVKAIEHAKSLASDQEVIDASPDSGAAVQDVFIHTRGNFEQHRFNASILEIARDTLESILTEDSRQQAPLEWAAKQNSLGNILAALGQQRLDVGLYEKAIAAFNCALEEFSQEDTPSDWALVQYNLGTATQALGRQEDDSKLLKTSTDAYTDALLV
;
A
#
# COMPACT_ATOMS: atom_id res chain seq x y z
N MET A 1 -31.35 7.83 -3.12
CA MET A 1 -30.12 7.07 -3.44
C MET A 1 -30.37 5.62 -3.02
N LYS A 2 -30.38 4.67 -3.95
CA LYS A 2 -30.58 3.25 -3.61
C LYS A 2 -29.24 2.68 -3.17
N LEU A 3 -29.11 2.41 -1.87
CA LEU A 3 -27.99 1.64 -1.32
C LEU A 3 -28.23 0.18 -1.71
N THR A 4 -27.44 -0.34 -2.63
CA THR A 4 -27.41 -1.77 -2.96
C THR A 4 -26.60 -2.50 -1.89
N ASN A 5 -27.26 -3.38 -1.13
CA ASN A 5 -26.65 -4.22 -0.08
C ASN A 5 -25.78 -5.38 -0.63
N ASN A 6 -25.55 -5.45 -1.93
CA ASN A 6 -24.62 -6.42 -2.51
C ASN A 6 -23.23 -5.78 -2.62
N TYR A 7 -22.55 -5.69 -1.49
CA TYR A 7 -21.11 -5.43 -1.48
C TYR A 7 -20.43 -6.72 -1.99
N ILE A 8 -19.91 -6.66 -3.21
CA ILE A 8 -18.85 -7.57 -3.62
C ILE A 8 -17.68 -7.15 -2.73
N PHE A 9 -17.40 -7.92 -1.68
CA PHE A 9 -16.16 -7.78 -0.94
C PHE A 9 -15.04 -8.02 -1.97
N TYR A 10 -14.42 -6.94 -2.42
CA TYR A 10 -13.15 -7.02 -3.12
C TYR A 10 -12.19 -7.86 -2.26
N PRO A 11 -11.30 -8.66 -2.85
CA PRO A 11 -10.49 -9.58 -2.08
C PRO A 11 -9.74 -8.82 -0.99
N ASP A 12 -9.72 -9.38 0.23
CA ASP A 12 -8.93 -8.84 1.32
C ASP A 12 -7.51 -8.57 0.83
N ASN A 13 -7.04 -7.35 1.04
CA ASN A 13 -5.64 -7.03 0.78
C ASN A 13 -4.79 -7.65 1.86
N ASN A 14 -4.53 -8.95 1.68
CA ASN A 14 -3.75 -9.75 2.61
C ASN A 14 -2.35 -9.16 2.82
N GLU A 15 -1.81 -8.44 1.83
CA GLU A 15 -0.51 -7.79 1.95
C GLU A 15 -0.56 -6.55 2.83
N LEU A 16 -1.60 -5.71 2.71
CA LEU A 16 -1.82 -4.59 3.63
C LEU A 16 -2.09 -5.10 5.05
N VAL A 17 -2.84 -6.19 5.22
CA VAL A 17 -3.09 -6.81 6.52
C VAL A 17 -1.77 -7.29 7.14
N LYS A 18 -0.96 -8.04 6.39
CA LYS A 18 0.36 -8.50 6.85
C LYS A 18 1.29 -7.33 7.19
N ALA A 19 1.29 -6.27 6.38
CA ALA A 19 2.08 -5.07 6.62
C ALA A 19 1.70 -4.41 7.96
N ILE A 20 0.39 -4.29 8.23
CA ILE A 20 -0.13 -3.78 9.50
C ILE A 20 0.23 -4.71 10.66
N GLU A 21 0.04 -6.02 10.52
CA GLU A 21 0.39 -6.99 11.57
C GLU A 21 1.87 -6.96 11.92
N HIS A 22 2.73 -6.89 10.91
CA HIS A 22 4.17 -6.75 11.10
C HIS A 22 4.51 -5.43 11.81
N ALA A 23 3.95 -4.30 11.37
CA ALA A 23 4.18 -3.01 12.03
C ALA A 23 3.68 -2.98 13.48
N LYS A 24 2.52 -3.59 13.76
CA LYS A 24 2.00 -3.73 15.13
C LYS A 24 2.92 -4.54 16.03
N SER A 25 3.61 -5.55 15.50
CA SER A 25 4.57 -6.35 16.28
C SER A 25 5.81 -5.54 16.71
N LEU A 26 6.03 -4.38 16.08
CA LEU A 26 7.15 -3.48 16.31
C LEU A 26 6.74 -2.23 17.10
N ALA A 27 5.44 -1.92 17.18
CA ALA A 27 4.87 -0.80 17.93
C ALA A 27 4.57 -1.19 19.39
N SER A 28 4.36 -0.19 20.27
CA SER A 28 3.97 -0.47 21.66
C SER A 28 2.51 -0.92 21.77
N ASP A 29 2.20 -1.75 22.78
CA ASP A 29 0.84 -2.25 23.02
C ASP A 29 -0.19 -1.11 23.18
N GLN A 30 0.22 0.01 23.79
CA GLN A 30 -0.64 1.16 24.00
C GLN A 30 -0.95 1.90 22.69
N GLU A 31 0.05 2.10 21.82
CA GLU A 31 -0.13 2.66 20.48
C GLU A 31 -1.07 1.80 19.62
N VAL A 32 -0.93 0.48 19.73
CA VAL A 32 -1.79 -0.48 19.02
C VAL A 32 -3.23 -0.42 19.54
N ILE A 33 -3.43 -0.29 20.86
CA ILE A 33 -4.75 -0.13 21.48
C ILE A 33 -5.40 1.18 21.02
N ASP A 34 -4.66 2.28 21.08
CA ASP A 34 -5.15 3.62 20.73
C ASP A 34 -5.44 3.76 19.22
N ALA A 35 -4.77 2.96 18.39
CA ALA A 35 -5.03 2.88 16.95
C ALA A 35 -6.03 1.79 16.55
N SER A 36 -6.67 1.12 17.51
CA SER A 36 -7.70 0.11 17.20
C SER A 36 -8.79 0.73 16.33
N PRO A 37 -9.20 0.06 15.24
CA PRO A 37 -10.12 0.65 14.30
C PRO A 37 -11.48 0.91 14.94
N ASP A 38 -11.94 2.16 14.87
CA ASP A 38 -13.32 2.51 15.19
C ASP A 38 -14.23 1.98 14.07
N SER A 39 -14.68 0.73 14.25
CA SER A 39 -15.64 0.08 13.35
C SER A 39 -17.00 0.77 13.26
N GLY A 40 -17.25 1.82 14.04
CA GLY A 40 -18.49 2.60 14.05
C GLY A 40 -18.50 3.81 13.12
N ALA A 41 -17.36 4.23 12.57
CA ALA A 41 -17.30 5.40 11.69
C ALA A 41 -17.75 5.04 10.27
N ALA A 42 -18.94 5.51 9.88
CA ALA A 42 -19.38 5.50 8.49
C ALA A 42 -18.49 6.47 7.68
N VAL A 43 -17.39 5.96 7.11
CA VAL A 43 -16.60 6.72 6.14
C VAL A 43 -17.50 6.97 4.94
N GLN A 44 -17.69 8.24 4.59
CA GLN A 44 -18.43 8.61 3.40
C GLN A 44 -17.80 7.90 2.21
N ASP A 45 -18.61 7.21 1.40
CA ASP A 45 -18.16 6.54 0.20
C ASP A 45 -17.83 7.61 -0.86
N VAL A 46 -16.67 8.27 -0.69
CA VAL A 46 -16.15 9.33 -1.59
C VAL A 46 -15.37 8.71 -2.77
N PHE A 47 -15.45 7.38 -2.94
CA PHE A 47 -14.70 6.64 -3.94
C PHE A 47 -15.32 6.78 -5.34
N ILE A 48 -15.14 7.95 -5.93
CA ILE A 48 -15.51 8.21 -7.33
C ILE A 48 -14.47 7.58 -8.28
N HIS A 49 -13.22 7.33 -7.82
CA HIS A 49 -12.10 7.06 -8.72
C HIS A 49 -11.27 5.79 -8.47
N THR A 50 -11.36 5.05 -7.36
CA THR A 50 -10.43 3.92 -7.12
C THR A 50 -10.96 2.79 -6.24
N ARG A 51 -11.67 1.84 -6.86
CA ARG A 51 -11.92 0.50 -6.29
C ARG A 51 -10.71 -0.42 -6.39
N GLY A 52 -9.59 0.02 -5.80
CA GLY A 52 -8.31 -0.71 -5.77
C GLY A 52 -8.10 -1.46 -4.46
N ASN A 53 -7.08 -2.32 -4.43
CA ASN A 53 -6.76 -3.19 -3.28
C ASN A 53 -6.57 -2.47 -1.93
N PHE A 54 -6.39 -1.16 -1.88
CA PHE A 54 -6.21 -0.43 -0.61
C PHE A 54 -7.53 -0.13 0.12
N GLU A 55 -8.68 -0.53 -0.45
CA GLU A 55 -10.01 -0.37 0.14
C GLU A 55 -10.26 -1.32 1.32
N GLN A 56 -9.67 -1.00 2.47
CA GLN A 56 -10.09 -1.58 3.74
C GLN A 56 -10.72 -0.49 4.60
N HIS A 57 -12.05 -0.35 4.46
CA HIS A 57 -12.92 0.42 5.37
C HIS A 57 -12.77 -0.01 6.85
N ARG A 58 -12.08 -1.13 7.10
CA ARG A 58 -11.81 -1.68 8.40
C ARG A 58 -10.67 -0.97 9.14
N PHE A 59 -9.79 -0.23 8.47
CA PHE A 59 -8.62 0.38 9.11
C PHE A 59 -8.72 1.91 9.22
N ASN A 60 -8.59 2.41 10.45
CA ASN A 60 -8.54 3.85 10.74
C ASN A 60 -7.17 4.43 10.25
N ALA A 61 -7.16 5.66 9.76
CA ALA A 61 -5.92 6.37 9.43
C ALA A 61 -4.90 6.32 10.58
N SER A 62 -5.31 6.33 11.85
CA SER A 62 -4.42 6.23 13.00
C SER A 62 -3.53 4.98 13.00
N ILE A 63 -4.06 3.80 12.62
CA ILE A 63 -3.22 2.59 12.56
C ILE A 63 -2.24 2.63 11.39
N LEU A 64 -2.64 3.24 10.28
CA LEU A 64 -1.78 3.41 9.11
C LEU A 64 -0.66 4.43 9.38
N GLU A 65 -0.93 5.49 10.13
CA GLU A 65 0.08 6.47 10.55
C GLU A 65 1.14 5.83 11.44
N ILE A 66 0.73 5.07 12.46
CA ILE A 66 1.66 4.35 13.35
C ILE A 66 2.47 3.33 12.55
N ALA A 67 1.82 2.60 11.65
CA ALA A 67 2.50 1.61 10.81
C ALA A 67 3.52 2.26 9.86
N ARG A 68 3.18 3.41 9.27
CA ARG A 68 4.11 4.22 8.48
C ARG A 68 5.31 4.63 9.32
N ASP A 69 5.08 5.28 10.46
CA ASP A 69 6.14 5.83 11.30
C ASP A 69 7.09 4.73 11.81
N THR A 70 6.52 3.58 12.18
CA THR A 70 7.28 2.41 12.63
C THR A 70 8.15 1.87 11.50
N LEU A 71 7.61 1.68 10.29
CA LEU A 71 8.37 1.20 9.13
C LEU A 71 9.45 2.20 8.70
N GLU A 72 9.13 3.50 8.63
CA GLU A 72 10.08 4.55 8.29
C GLU A 72 11.25 4.61 9.29
N SER A 73 11.00 4.34 10.58
CA SER A 73 12.05 4.35 11.61
C SER A 73 13.06 3.20 11.49
N ILE A 74 12.66 2.06 10.90
CA ILE A 74 13.50 0.85 10.79
C ILE A 74 14.12 0.65 9.40
N LEU A 75 13.65 1.43 8.41
CA LEU A 75 14.15 1.43 7.04
C LEU A 75 15.36 2.37 6.93
N THR A 76 16.53 1.84 7.29
CA THR A 76 17.82 2.53 7.19
C THR A 76 18.70 1.88 6.13
N GLU A 77 19.75 2.57 5.70
CA GLU A 77 20.73 1.99 4.78
C GLU A 77 21.47 0.78 5.40
N ASP A 78 21.70 0.82 6.72
CA ASP A 78 22.30 -0.31 7.43
C ASP A 78 21.38 -1.55 7.40
N SER A 79 20.05 -1.37 7.51
CA SER A 79 19.11 -2.50 7.43
C SER A 79 19.00 -3.05 6.01
N ARG A 80 19.18 -2.21 4.97
CA ARG A 80 19.34 -2.66 3.57
C ARG A 80 20.56 -3.56 3.40
N GLN A 81 21.73 -3.15 3.90
CA GLN A 81 22.97 -3.91 3.75
C GLN A 81 22.96 -5.24 4.50
N GLN A 82 22.31 -5.30 5.66
CA GLN A 82 22.26 -6.52 6.49
C GLN A 82 21.30 -7.58 5.93
N ALA A 83 20.14 -7.15 5.44
CA ALA A 83 19.11 -8.06 4.94
C ALA A 83 18.32 -7.41 3.78
N PRO A 84 18.87 -7.39 2.56
CA PRO A 84 18.31 -6.62 1.45
C PRO A 84 16.88 -7.05 1.06
N LEU A 85 16.61 -8.36 1.01
CA LEU A 85 15.27 -8.87 0.69
C LEU A 85 14.23 -8.56 1.78
N GLU A 86 14.63 -8.61 3.05
CA GLU A 86 13.73 -8.22 4.15
C GLU A 86 13.47 -6.72 4.16
N TRP A 87 14.49 -5.91 3.85
CA TRP A 87 14.37 -4.47 3.67
C TRP A 87 13.40 -4.14 2.53
N ALA A 88 13.49 -4.85 1.40
CA ALA A 88 12.57 -4.69 0.28
C ALA A 88 11.13 -5.09 0.61
N ALA A 89 10.93 -6.16 1.40
CA ALA A 89 9.61 -6.54 1.90
C ALA A 89 9.00 -5.45 2.81
N LYS A 90 9.83 -4.81 3.64
CA LYS A 90 9.41 -3.66 4.48
C LYS A 90 9.11 -2.42 3.63
N GLN A 91 9.87 -2.16 2.56
CA GLN A 91 9.58 -1.09 1.60
C GLN A 91 8.26 -1.32 0.86
N ASN A 92 7.99 -2.55 0.40
CA ASN A 92 6.68 -2.91 -0.18
C ASN A 92 5.54 -2.71 0.83
N SER A 93 5.73 -3.11 2.08
CA SER A 93 4.76 -2.88 3.16
C SER A 93 4.50 -1.39 3.39
N LEU A 94 5.55 -0.57 3.43
CA LEU A 94 5.46 0.88 3.55
C LEU A 94 4.70 1.49 2.37
N GLY A 95 5.00 1.06 1.14
CA GLY A 95 4.29 1.48 -0.07
C GLY A 95 2.79 1.21 0.01
N ASN A 96 2.40 0.02 0.49
CA ASN A 96 0.99 -0.34 0.67
C ASN A 96 0.28 0.56 1.70
N ILE A 97 0.94 0.86 2.83
CA ILE A 97 0.40 1.74 3.87
C ILE A 97 0.26 3.18 3.38
N LEU A 98 1.27 3.69 2.67
CA LEU A 98 1.27 5.04 2.09
C LEU A 98 0.17 5.19 1.02
N ALA A 99 -0.01 4.20 0.15
CA ALA A 99 -1.06 4.21 -0.85
C ALA A 99 -2.47 4.18 -0.22
N ALA A 100 -2.64 3.41 0.86
CA ALA A 100 -3.89 3.41 1.62
C ALA A 100 -4.18 4.77 2.28
N LEU A 101 -3.17 5.42 2.88
CA LEU A 101 -3.30 6.77 3.41
C LEU A 101 -3.60 7.81 2.32
N GLY A 102 -2.91 7.72 1.17
CA GLY A 102 -3.14 8.58 0.01
C GLY A 102 -4.57 8.46 -0.50
N GLN A 103 -5.09 7.24 -0.54
CA GLN A 103 -6.49 6.97 -0.90
C GLN A 103 -7.48 7.56 0.12
N GLN A 104 -7.25 7.37 1.42
CA GLN A 104 -8.14 7.89 2.45
C GLN A 104 -8.19 9.42 2.47
N ARG A 105 -7.10 10.09 2.10
CA ARG A 105 -6.95 11.55 2.19
C ARG A 105 -7.06 12.27 0.85
N LEU A 106 -7.13 11.53 -0.26
CA LEU A 106 -6.97 12.07 -1.61
C LEU A 106 -5.67 12.89 -1.72
N ASP A 107 -4.57 12.35 -1.20
CA ASP A 107 -3.28 13.03 -1.13
C ASP A 107 -2.31 12.47 -2.18
N VAL A 108 -1.98 13.33 -3.15
CA VAL A 108 -1.02 13.05 -4.23
C VAL A 108 0.37 12.69 -3.69
N GLY A 109 0.86 13.44 -2.71
CA GLY A 109 2.20 13.25 -2.17
C GLY A 109 2.35 11.91 -1.45
N LEU A 110 1.27 11.39 -0.87
CA LEU A 110 1.28 10.04 -0.28
C LEU A 110 1.36 8.95 -1.36
N TYR A 111 0.71 9.13 -2.50
CA TYR A 111 0.88 8.20 -3.63
C TYR A 111 2.28 8.27 -4.23
N GLU A 112 2.85 9.46 -4.39
CA GLU A 112 4.23 9.62 -4.88
C GLU A 112 5.24 8.91 -3.96
N LYS A 113 5.08 9.03 -2.64
CA LYS A 113 5.90 8.30 -1.67
C LYS A 113 5.68 6.79 -1.74
N ALA A 114 4.44 6.34 -1.94
CA ALA A 114 4.16 4.91 -2.11
C ALA A 114 4.87 4.32 -3.33
N ILE A 115 4.80 5.03 -4.47
CA ILE A 115 5.48 4.68 -5.71
C ILE A 115 7.01 4.62 -5.48
N ALA A 116 7.58 5.60 -4.76
CA ALA A 116 9.00 5.58 -4.42
C ALA A 116 9.38 4.36 -3.57
N ALA A 117 8.58 4.00 -2.56
CA ALA A 117 8.84 2.83 -1.73
C ALA A 117 8.76 1.51 -2.54
N PHE A 118 7.80 1.36 -3.44
CA PHE A 118 7.76 0.20 -4.33
C PHE A 118 8.96 0.12 -5.27
N ASN A 119 9.39 1.25 -5.84
CA ASN A 119 10.60 1.29 -6.67
C ASN A 119 11.85 0.89 -5.87
N CYS A 120 11.98 1.34 -4.62
CA CYS A 120 13.05 0.89 -3.73
C CYS A 120 13.01 -0.63 -3.50
N ALA A 121 11.83 -1.23 -3.30
CA ALA A 121 11.71 -2.69 -3.18
C ALA A 121 12.14 -3.42 -4.47
N LEU A 122 11.83 -2.86 -5.64
CA LEU A 122 12.24 -3.39 -6.95
C LEU A 122 13.74 -3.22 -7.26
N GLU A 123 14.50 -2.50 -6.43
CA GLU A 123 15.97 -2.49 -6.54
C GLU A 123 16.60 -3.79 -6.01
N GLU A 124 15.89 -4.49 -5.10
CA GLU A 124 16.36 -5.74 -4.48
C GLU A 124 15.57 -6.96 -4.96
N PHE A 125 14.27 -6.78 -5.24
CA PHE A 125 13.48 -7.82 -5.88
C PHE A 125 13.66 -7.78 -7.39
N SER A 126 13.95 -8.93 -7.97
CA SER A 126 14.19 -9.10 -9.40
C SER A 126 13.30 -10.21 -9.96
N GLN A 127 12.93 -10.09 -11.23
CA GLN A 127 12.16 -11.12 -11.93
C GLN A 127 12.90 -12.47 -11.95
N GLU A 128 14.23 -12.47 -11.96
CA GLU A 128 15.05 -13.67 -12.07
C GLU A 128 15.24 -14.38 -10.71
N ASP A 129 15.53 -13.62 -9.65
CA ASP A 129 15.91 -14.18 -8.35
C ASP A 129 14.72 -14.31 -7.38
N THR A 130 13.75 -13.40 -7.49
CA THR A 130 12.58 -13.29 -6.59
C THR A 130 11.29 -13.02 -7.36
N PRO A 131 10.94 -13.88 -8.35
CA PRO A 131 9.84 -13.62 -9.29
C PRO A 131 8.51 -13.32 -8.59
N SER A 132 8.14 -14.11 -7.57
CA SER A 132 6.88 -13.94 -6.85
C SER A 132 6.79 -12.58 -6.14
N ASP A 133 7.86 -12.17 -5.46
CA ASP A 133 7.89 -10.89 -4.75
C ASP A 133 7.97 -9.71 -5.72
N TRP A 134 8.78 -9.83 -6.78
CA TRP A 134 8.87 -8.83 -7.84
C TRP A 134 7.51 -8.59 -8.50
N ALA A 135 6.79 -9.63 -8.89
CA ALA A 135 5.46 -9.51 -9.48
C ALA A 135 4.44 -8.89 -8.52
N LEU A 136 4.51 -9.24 -7.24
CA LEU A 136 3.66 -8.65 -6.22
C LEU A 136 3.90 -7.15 -6.08
N VAL A 137 5.17 -6.72 -6.03
CA VAL A 137 5.50 -5.30 -5.94
C VAL A 137 5.10 -4.55 -7.20
N GLN A 138 5.31 -5.14 -8.39
CA GLN A 138 4.86 -4.56 -9.66
C GLN A 138 3.34 -4.36 -9.71
N TYR A 139 2.58 -5.33 -9.21
CA TYR A 139 1.14 -5.22 -9.07
C TYR A 139 0.72 -4.08 -8.12
N ASN A 140 1.38 -3.93 -6.98
CA ASN A 140 1.11 -2.86 -6.02
C ASN A 140 1.49 -1.48 -6.59
N LEU A 141 2.62 -1.39 -7.29
CA LEU A 141 3.08 -0.22 -8.02
C LEU A 141 2.07 0.22 -9.09
N GLY A 142 1.57 -0.73 -9.89
CA GLY A 142 0.52 -0.47 -10.88
C GLY A 142 -0.74 0.11 -10.22
N THR A 143 -1.14 -0.42 -9.07
CA THR A 143 -2.32 0.04 -8.33
C THR A 143 -2.16 1.45 -7.79
N ALA A 144 -1.03 1.77 -7.16
CA ALA A 144 -0.76 3.12 -6.65
C ALA A 144 -0.62 4.15 -7.79
N THR A 145 0.08 3.78 -8.88
CA THR A 145 0.27 4.65 -10.05
C THR A 145 -1.04 4.91 -10.79
N GLN A 146 -1.90 3.90 -10.90
CA GLN A 146 -3.25 4.07 -11.45
C GLN A 146 -4.07 5.02 -10.60
N ALA A 147 -4.03 4.89 -9.27
CA ALA A 147 -4.76 5.76 -8.36
C ALA A 147 -4.34 7.23 -8.53
N LEU A 148 -3.02 7.47 -8.54
CA LEU A 148 -2.48 8.80 -8.77
C LEU A 148 -2.85 9.35 -10.15
N GLY A 149 -2.71 8.55 -11.20
CA GLY A 149 -3.06 8.96 -12.57
C GLY A 149 -4.54 9.32 -12.74
N ARG A 150 -5.45 8.65 -12.01
CA ARG A 150 -6.86 9.03 -11.99
C ARG A 150 -7.13 10.31 -11.22
N GLN A 151 -6.43 10.51 -10.11
CA GLN A 151 -6.58 11.71 -9.28
C GLN A 151 -6.09 12.97 -10.01
N GLU A 152 -4.98 12.84 -10.76
CA GLU A 152 -4.37 13.94 -11.51
C GLU A 152 -4.86 14.05 -12.97
N ASP A 153 -5.74 13.16 -13.42
CA ASP A 153 -6.15 13.02 -14.84
C ASP A 153 -4.94 12.88 -15.80
N ASP A 154 -3.89 12.18 -15.36
CA ASP A 154 -2.64 12.01 -16.10
C ASP A 154 -2.57 10.66 -16.82
N SER A 155 -2.81 10.71 -18.12
CA SER A 155 -2.67 9.56 -19.04
C SER A 155 -1.29 8.89 -19.04
N LYS A 156 -0.21 9.61 -18.70
CA LYS A 156 1.14 9.03 -18.63
C LYS A 156 1.25 8.10 -17.44
N LEU A 157 0.74 8.52 -16.28
CA LEU A 157 0.69 7.67 -15.08
C LEU A 157 -0.20 6.44 -15.31
N LEU A 158 -1.33 6.60 -16.02
CA LEU A 158 -2.15 5.45 -16.41
C LEU A 158 -1.39 4.47 -17.33
N LYS A 159 -0.56 4.98 -18.24
CA LYS A 159 0.31 4.13 -19.05
C LYS A 159 1.35 3.41 -18.18
N THR A 160 2.05 4.11 -17.31
CA THR A 160 3.02 3.51 -16.37
C THR A 160 2.37 2.42 -15.51
N SER A 161 1.13 2.62 -15.06
CA SER A 161 0.41 1.56 -14.32
C SER A 161 0.15 0.31 -15.16
N THR A 162 -0.13 0.48 -16.45
CA THR A 162 -0.36 -0.64 -17.37
C THR A 162 0.92 -1.42 -17.61
N ASP A 163 2.05 -0.72 -17.72
CA ASP A 163 3.37 -1.33 -17.85
C ASP A 163 3.70 -2.16 -16.59
N ALA A 164 3.52 -1.60 -15.39
CA ALA A 164 3.73 -2.32 -14.12
C ALA A 164 2.81 -3.55 -13.96
N TYR A 165 1.53 -3.46 -14.34
CA TYR A 165 0.65 -4.63 -14.33
C TYR A 165 1.06 -5.69 -15.36
N THR A 166 1.59 -5.27 -16.51
CA THR A 166 2.09 -6.19 -17.52
C THR A 166 3.32 -6.93 -17.00
N ASP A 167 4.24 -6.20 -16.37
CA ASP A 167 5.41 -6.75 -15.71
C ASP A 167 5.02 -7.81 -14.67
N ALA A 168 4.04 -7.52 -13.82
CA ALA A 168 3.55 -8.47 -12.82
C ALA A 168 3.03 -9.82 -13.38
N LEU A 169 2.70 -9.88 -14.67
CA LEU A 169 2.24 -11.09 -15.35
C LEU A 169 3.35 -11.87 -16.07
N LEU A 170 4.59 -11.39 -16.03
CA LEU A 170 5.74 -12.01 -16.70
C LEU A 170 6.42 -13.12 -15.88
N VAL A 171 5.85 -13.51 -14.74
CA VAL A 171 6.41 -14.54 -13.83
C VAL A 171 5.70 -15.88 -13.92
#